data_AF-A0A8J1TZF6-F1
#
_entry.id   AF-A0A8J1TZF6-F1
#
_cell.length_a   1.000
_cell.length_b   1.000
_cell.length_c   1.000
_cell.angle_alpha   90.00
_cell.angle_beta   90.00
_cell.angle_gamma   90.00
#
_symmetry.space_group_name_H-M   'P 1'
#
loop_
_entity.id
_entity.type
_entity.pdbx_description
1 polymer ?
#
loop_
_entity_poly.entity_id
_entity_poly.type
_entity_poly.pdbx_seq_one_letter_code
_entity_poly.pdbx_strand_id
1 'polypeptide(L)'
;MACDDLPINIPVTSLSEYFNCPVCMCQMRNTLSTTCGHRYCAKCIEECVNRLHKCPCCNQALTVKELHKDPLFDEMIVTFNSQKLKAEKEYFDNLIEKANPGPFKDNAVPSTSQGAITQNAPNIFSPVELVLKEHLKKSLANHERCCQSLKQDCDRRQHQIDIEMRKLKEDLYSEGLTDRELEQQLSDLQQSCERQKSEVQLEMTKCVQLIAEAYDKYLSEHIPDLAVLPVKVSLSLLSKGITLPDVQLQPFHSVEDIIKMFKSKMVDRGDRIVHIPEDARLISFGPFMKKGIFEMEQASREVVNHGAHNPDILILPPGSRPLLQFALKPSSVIALYGKIQCESDLPKQCFATTFQKDAGQKVDYFSCKDCKINWVCRPCMEVCHKEHSATPHIMGHQPTWACCYCPKKKKCRMLPGATG
;
A
#
# COMPACT_ATOMS: atom_id res chain seq x y z
N MET A 1 -46.96 -26.35 -3.47
CA MET A 1 -46.82 -25.69 -4.78
C MET A 1 -45.34 -25.58 -5.05
N ALA A 2 -44.80 -26.43 -5.93
CA ALA A 2 -43.40 -26.34 -6.35
C ALA A 2 -43.33 -25.17 -7.36
N CYS A 3 -42.49 -24.18 -7.08
CA CYS A 3 -42.17 -23.13 -8.05
C CYS A 3 -41.10 -23.69 -8.97
N ASP A 4 -41.34 -23.59 -10.27
CA ASP A 4 -40.36 -23.89 -11.31
C ASP A 4 -39.17 -22.92 -11.16
N ASP A 5 -38.03 -23.42 -10.70
CA ASP A 5 -36.77 -22.67 -10.65
C ASP A 5 -36.17 -22.57 -12.07
N LEU A 6 -36.87 -21.87 -12.97
CA LEU A 6 -36.29 -21.41 -14.22
C LEU A 6 -35.29 -20.28 -13.92
N PRO A 7 -34.07 -20.31 -14.48
CA PRO A 7 -33.06 -19.27 -14.26
C PRO A 7 -33.41 -18.02 -15.10
N ILE A 8 -34.46 -17.32 -14.69
CA ILE A 8 -34.95 -16.10 -15.34
C ILE A 8 -34.16 -14.90 -14.78
N ASN A 9 -33.56 -14.10 -15.67
CA ASN A 9 -32.84 -12.89 -15.28
C ASN A 9 -33.76 -11.66 -15.47
N ILE A 10 -34.08 -10.97 -14.38
CA ILE A 10 -34.94 -9.79 -14.38
C ILE A 10 -34.07 -8.53 -14.24
N PRO A 11 -34.16 -7.56 -15.16
CA PRO A 11 -33.42 -6.30 -15.04
C PRO A 11 -33.78 -5.56 -13.75
N VAL A 12 -32.78 -5.37 -12.87
CA VAL A 12 -32.94 -4.72 -11.56
C VAL A 12 -33.39 -3.26 -11.68
N THR A 13 -32.98 -2.58 -12.76
CA THR A 13 -33.36 -1.19 -13.05
C THR A 13 -34.88 -1.02 -13.12
N SER A 14 -35.57 -1.96 -13.77
CA SER A 14 -37.03 -1.96 -13.94
C SER A 14 -37.81 -2.04 -12.62
N LEU A 15 -37.21 -2.55 -11.55
CA LEU A 15 -37.85 -2.66 -10.23
C LEU A 15 -37.38 -1.58 -9.26
N SER A 16 -36.15 -1.07 -9.45
CA SER A 16 -35.51 -0.14 -8.51
C SER A 16 -36.24 1.20 -8.35
N GLU A 17 -36.90 1.69 -9.41
CA GLU A 17 -37.61 2.97 -9.40
C GLU A 17 -38.83 2.96 -8.47
N TYR A 18 -39.49 1.81 -8.32
CA TYR A 18 -40.66 1.64 -7.45
C TYR A 18 -40.33 1.74 -5.96
N PHE A 19 -39.05 1.57 -5.58
CA PHE A 19 -38.60 1.66 -4.19
C PHE A 19 -38.11 3.06 -3.80
N ASN A 20 -38.15 4.03 -4.71
CA ASN A 20 -37.66 5.39 -4.47
C ASN A 20 -38.79 6.32 -4.01
N CYS A 21 -38.48 7.13 -3.00
CA CYS A 21 -39.39 8.15 -2.48
C CYS A 21 -39.55 9.29 -3.50
N PRO A 22 -40.77 9.66 -3.93
CA PRO A 22 -41.00 10.76 -4.88
C PRO A 22 -40.55 12.14 -4.38
N VAL A 23 -40.33 12.30 -3.07
CA VAL A 23 -39.94 13.59 -2.46
C VAL A 23 -38.43 13.75 -2.42
N CYS A 24 -37.68 12.74 -1.96
CA CYS A 24 -36.22 12.83 -1.84
C CYS A 24 -35.46 12.10 -2.94
N MET A 25 -36.16 11.40 -3.83
CA MET A 25 -35.61 10.59 -4.92
C MET A 25 -34.60 9.52 -4.47
N CYS A 26 -34.61 9.17 -3.18
CA CYS A 26 -33.78 8.12 -2.58
C CYS A 26 -34.65 6.91 -2.23
N GLN A 27 -34.03 5.74 -2.05
CA GLN A 27 -34.72 4.53 -1.59
C GLN A 27 -35.48 4.80 -0.27
N MET A 28 -36.74 4.38 -0.21
CA MET A 28 -37.62 4.64 0.92
C MET A 28 -37.08 4.03 2.21
N ARG A 29 -37.23 4.76 3.33
CA ARG A 29 -36.85 4.32 4.68
C ARG A 29 -38.00 4.60 5.64
N ASN A 30 -38.37 3.58 6.42
CA ASN A 30 -39.52 3.64 7.34
C ASN A 30 -40.76 4.10 6.57
N THR A 31 -41.21 3.28 5.63
CA THR A 31 -42.19 3.70 4.63
C THR A 31 -43.54 4.02 5.27
N LEU A 32 -44.08 5.20 4.95
CA LEU A 32 -45.45 5.59 5.27
C LEU A 32 -46.28 5.61 3.99
N SER A 33 -47.43 4.93 4.04
CA SER A 33 -48.46 4.96 3.02
C SER A 33 -49.56 5.93 3.41
N THR A 34 -50.08 6.63 2.41
CA THR A 34 -51.21 7.56 2.53
C THR A 34 -52.52 6.85 2.21
N THR A 35 -53.67 7.40 2.62
CA THR A 35 -55.00 6.85 2.27
C THR A 35 -55.26 6.82 0.76
N CYS A 36 -54.57 7.65 -0.02
CA CYS A 36 -54.60 7.63 -1.48
C CYS A 36 -53.65 6.59 -2.12
N GLY A 37 -52.92 5.80 -1.32
CA GLY A 37 -52.08 4.69 -1.78
C GLY A 37 -50.63 5.04 -2.14
N HIS A 38 -50.24 6.32 -2.10
CA HIS A 38 -48.86 6.75 -2.34
C HIS A 38 -47.96 6.50 -1.12
N ARG A 39 -46.70 6.13 -1.39
CA ARG A 39 -45.68 5.78 -0.38
C ARG A 39 -44.51 6.75 -0.37
N TYR A 40 -43.97 7.01 0.81
CA TYR A 40 -42.87 7.93 1.04
C TYR A 40 -42.02 7.49 2.23
N CYS A 41 -40.80 8.04 2.37
CA CYS A 41 -40.09 7.99 3.65
C CYS A 41 -40.90 8.70 4.74
N ALA A 42 -40.93 8.17 5.97
CA ALA A 42 -41.65 8.78 7.09
C ALA A 42 -41.38 10.29 7.23
N LYS A 43 -40.10 10.67 7.34
CA LYS A 43 -39.69 12.08 7.49
C LYS A 43 -40.13 12.96 6.32
N CYS A 44 -40.13 12.43 5.10
CA CYS A 44 -40.47 13.21 3.91
C CYS A 44 -41.95 13.57 3.88
N ILE A 45 -42.83 12.61 4.13
CA ILE A 45 -44.27 12.86 4.08
C ILE A 45 -44.77 13.60 5.32
N GLU A 46 -44.20 13.35 6.50
CA GLU A 46 -44.53 14.10 7.72
C GLU A 46 -44.27 15.60 7.54
N GLU A 47 -43.10 15.98 6.99
CA GLU A 47 -42.80 17.38 6.67
C GLU A 47 -43.76 17.99 5.64
N CYS A 48 -44.06 17.25 4.57
CA CYS A 48 -44.97 17.73 3.53
C CYS A 48 -46.39 17.95 4.07
N VAL A 49 -46.90 17.00 4.86
CA VAL A 49 -48.24 17.06 5.44
C VAL A 49 -48.33 18.16 6.51
N ASN A 50 -47.29 18.35 7.31
CA ASN A 50 -47.25 19.42 8.31
C ASN A 50 -47.30 20.82 7.69
N ARG A 51 -46.77 21.00 6.48
CA ARG A 51 -46.71 22.30 5.79
C ARG A 51 -47.88 22.54 4.85
N LEU A 52 -48.29 21.51 4.09
CA LEU A 52 -49.20 21.64 2.95
C LEU A 52 -50.54 20.93 3.16
N HIS A 53 -50.64 20.04 4.14
CA HIS A 53 -51.85 19.22 4.42
C HIS A 53 -52.40 18.48 3.20
N LYS A 54 -51.52 18.06 2.28
CA LYS A 54 -51.86 17.39 1.01
C LYS A 54 -50.82 16.34 0.65
N CYS A 55 -51.24 15.34 -0.12
CA CYS A 55 -50.37 14.33 -0.73
C CYS A 55 -49.50 14.97 -1.84
N PRO A 56 -48.16 14.82 -1.82
CA PRO A 56 -47.28 15.38 -2.84
C PRO A 56 -47.54 14.90 -4.27
N CYS A 57 -47.98 13.65 -4.48
CA CYS A 57 -48.18 13.10 -5.82
C CYS A 57 -49.53 13.45 -6.45
N CYS A 58 -50.63 13.44 -5.66
CA CYS A 58 -51.99 13.59 -6.19
C CYS A 58 -52.78 14.77 -5.61
N ASN A 59 -52.18 15.58 -4.73
CA ASN A 59 -52.79 16.74 -4.07
C ASN A 59 -54.04 16.47 -3.21
N GLN A 60 -54.35 15.21 -2.92
CA GLN A 60 -55.45 14.86 -2.03
C GLN A 60 -55.19 15.36 -0.60
N ALA A 61 -56.22 15.94 0.03
CA ALA A 61 -56.13 16.43 1.40
C ALA A 61 -55.72 15.30 2.36
N LEU A 62 -54.76 15.59 3.23
CA LEU A 62 -54.13 14.58 4.07
C LEU A 62 -53.68 15.20 5.39
N THR A 63 -53.90 14.49 6.48
CA THR A 63 -53.45 14.82 7.84
C THR A 63 -52.47 13.79 8.36
N VAL A 64 -51.67 14.14 9.38
CA VAL A 64 -50.64 13.26 9.95
C VAL A 64 -51.23 11.94 10.48
N LYS A 65 -52.49 11.97 10.94
CA LYS A 65 -53.19 10.79 11.46
C LYS A 65 -53.57 9.77 10.38
N GLU A 66 -53.58 10.19 9.12
CA GLU A 66 -53.95 9.37 7.96
C GLU A 66 -52.72 8.72 7.30
N LEU A 67 -51.55 8.83 7.94
CA LEU A 67 -50.32 8.16 7.55
C LEU A 67 -50.20 6.80 8.24
N HIS A 68 -50.04 5.75 7.45
CA HIS A 68 -49.96 4.37 7.95
C HIS A 68 -48.57 3.80 7.66
N LYS A 69 -47.95 3.16 8.64
CA LYS A 69 -46.68 2.44 8.43
C LYS A 69 -46.90 1.24 7.51
N ASP A 70 -46.00 1.06 6.55
CA ASP A 70 -45.99 -0.08 5.63
C ASP A 70 -44.74 -0.94 5.85
N PRO A 71 -44.69 -1.75 6.93
CA PRO A 71 -43.53 -2.57 7.25
C PRO A 71 -43.29 -3.69 6.21
N LEU A 72 -44.35 -4.13 5.51
CA LEU A 72 -44.24 -5.14 4.45
C LEU A 72 -43.47 -4.58 3.25
N PHE A 73 -43.72 -3.32 2.90
CA PHE A 73 -42.95 -2.65 1.84
C PHE A 73 -41.48 -2.44 2.25
N ASP A 74 -41.22 -2.11 3.51
CA ASP A 74 -39.84 -2.03 4.03
C ASP A 74 -39.14 -3.40 3.96
N GLU A 75 -39.81 -4.49 4.33
CA GLU A 75 -39.28 -5.86 4.22
C GLU A 75 -39.03 -6.27 2.76
N MET A 76 -39.90 -5.84 1.85
CA MET A 76 -39.74 -6.06 0.41
C MET A 76 -38.48 -5.34 -0.12
N ILE A 77 -38.24 -4.09 0.29
CA ILE A 77 -37.02 -3.34 -0.06
C ILE A 77 -35.77 -4.06 0.46
N VAL A 78 -35.79 -4.54 1.71
CA VAL A 78 -34.68 -5.30 2.31
C VAL A 78 -34.41 -6.59 1.53
N THR A 79 -35.47 -7.34 1.22
CA THR A 79 -35.36 -8.59 0.46
C THR A 79 -34.81 -8.34 -0.94
N PHE A 80 -35.33 -7.34 -1.64
CA PHE A 80 -34.84 -6.93 -2.95
C PHE A 80 -33.35 -6.57 -2.92
N ASN A 81 -32.93 -5.74 -1.96
CA ASN A 81 -31.52 -5.36 -1.81
C ASN A 81 -30.63 -6.57 -1.49
N SER A 82 -31.10 -7.50 -0.64
CA SER A 82 -30.38 -8.74 -0.30
C SER A 82 -30.19 -9.63 -1.53
N GLN A 83 -31.25 -9.86 -2.31
CA GLN A 83 -31.18 -10.64 -3.54
C GLN A 83 -30.28 -9.97 -4.58
N LYS A 84 -30.37 -8.64 -4.73
CA LYS A 84 -29.48 -7.86 -5.59
C LYS A 84 -28.02 -8.06 -5.19
N LEU A 85 -27.68 -7.92 -3.90
CA LEU A 85 -26.32 -8.11 -3.40
C LEU A 85 -25.82 -9.55 -3.59
N LYS A 86 -26.69 -10.55 -3.40
CA LYS A 86 -26.36 -11.95 -3.64
C LYS A 86 -26.06 -12.21 -5.11
N ALA A 87 -26.90 -11.72 -6.02
CA ALA A 87 -26.69 -11.83 -7.46
C ALA A 87 -25.43 -11.08 -7.92
N GLU A 88 -25.17 -9.87 -7.40
CA GLU A 88 -23.92 -9.13 -7.65
C GLU A 88 -22.71 -9.97 -7.20
N LYS A 89 -22.77 -10.54 -5.98
CA LYS A 89 -21.71 -11.39 -5.44
C LYS A 89 -21.42 -12.59 -6.35
N GLU A 90 -22.46 -13.32 -6.75
CA GLU A 90 -22.36 -14.48 -7.63
C GLU A 90 -21.80 -14.11 -9.02
N TYR A 91 -22.24 -12.99 -9.61
CA TYR A 91 -21.72 -12.50 -10.88
C TYR A 91 -20.19 -12.28 -10.84
N PHE A 92 -19.70 -11.55 -9.83
CA PHE A 92 -18.27 -11.26 -9.71
C PHE A 92 -17.44 -12.51 -9.32
N ASP A 93 -18.00 -13.41 -8.52
CA ASP A 93 -17.32 -14.67 -8.17
C ASP A 93 -17.14 -15.54 -9.43
N ASN A 94 -18.16 -15.65 -10.29
CA ASN A 94 -18.08 -16.36 -11.57
C ASN A 94 -17.09 -15.72 -12.56
N LEU A 95 -16.99 -14.39 -12.59
CA LEU A 95 -15.99 -13.69 -13.43
C LEU A 95 -14.56 -14.01 -12.99
N ILE A 96 -14.29 -14.05 -11.68
CA ILE A 96 -12.99 -14.39 -11.13
C ILE A 96 -12.64 -15.86 -11.41
N GLU A 97 -13.60 -16.77 -11.30
CA GLU A 97 -13.39 -18.19 -11.61
C GLU A 97 -13.09 -18.42 -13.10
N LYS A 98 -13.78 -17.73 -14.02
CA LYS A 98 -13.51 -17.82 -15.46
C LYS A 98 -12.15 -17.25 -15.86
N ALA A 99 -11.62 -16.28 -15.10
CA ALA A 99 -10.28 -15.73 -15.31
C ALA A 99 -9.16 -16.65 -14.82
N ASN A 100 -9.50 -17.79 -14.22
CA ASN A 100 -8.56 -18.78 -13.70
C ASN A 100 -8.64 -20.09 -14.51
N PRO A 101 -8.13 -20.13 -15.77
CA PRO A 101 -7.88 -21.42 -16.40
C PRO A 101 -6.79 -22.10 -15.57
N GLY A 102 -7.15 -23.15 -14.83
CA GLY A 102 -6.23 -23.83 -13.93
C GLY A 102 -4.90 -24.22 -14.59
N PRO A 103 -3.85 -24.50 -13.80
CA PRO A 103 -2.54 -24.81 -14.34
C PRO A 103 -2.58 -26.11 -15.15
N PHE A 104 -2.11 -26.03 -16.40
CA PHE A 104 -1.61 -27.11 -17.23
C PHE A 104 -2.39 -28.44 -17.21
N LYS A 105 -3.38 -28.56 -18.10
CA LYS A 105 -3.66 -29.85 -18.76
C LYS A 105 -3.07 -29.76 -20.16
N ASP A 106 -1.89 -30.34 -20.35
CA ASP A 106 -1.40 -30.90 -21.62
C ASP A 106 -0.08 -31.66 -21.36
N ASN A 107 -0.18 -32.96 -21.08
CA ASN A 107 0.35 -34.01 -21.96
C ASN A 107 0.36 -35.36 -21.24
N ALA A 108 -0.10 -36.36 -21.99
CA ALA A 108 -0.31 -37.73 -21.58
C ALA A 108 0.97 -38.46 -21.16
N VAL A 109 0.92 -39.15 -20.01
CA VAL A 109 1.51 -40.48 -19.81
C VAL A 109 0.57 -41.28 -18.90
N PRO A 110 0.16 -42.51 -19.27
CA PRO A 110 -0.73 -43.33 -18.47
C PRO A 110 0.07 -44.09 -17.41
N SER A 111 -0.32 -44.01 -16.14
CA SER A 111 0.09 -44.98 -15.12
C SER A 111 -0.98 -45.09 -14.05
N THR A 112 -1.80 -46.11 -14.26
CA THR A 112 -2.56 -46.92 -13.32
C THR A 112 -2.06 -46.89 -11.86
N SER A 113 -2.90 -46.40 -10.96
CA SER A 113 -3.21 -47.12 -9.70
C SER A 113 -4.44 -46.51 -9.04
N GLN A 114 -5.41 -47.38 -8.80
CA GLN A 114 -6.73 -47.11 -8.25
C GLN A 114 -6.67 -46.62 -6.80
N GLY A 115 -7.59 -45.73 -6.45
CA GLY A 115 -7.89 -45.33 -5.07
C GLY A 115 -8.76 -44.09 -4.99
N ALA A 116 -10.06 -44.23 -5.26
CA ALA A 116 -11.07 -43.25 -4.85
C ALA A 116 -10.96 -43.06 -3.32
N ILE A 117 -11.02 -41.83 -2.79
CA ILE A 117 -12.28 -41.18 -2.40
C ILE A 117 -12.10 -39.65 -2.41
N THR A 118 -13.09 -39.02 -3.02
CA THR A 118 -13.46 -37.60 -3.03
C THR A 118 -13.64 -36.99 -1.64
N GLN A 119 -13.14 -35.77 -1.44
CA GLN A 119 -13.91 -34.65 -0.87
C GLN A 119 -13.15 -33.34 -1.08
N ASN A 120 -13.89 -32.34 -1.58
CA ASN A 120 -13.46 -30.98 -1.90
C ASN A 120 -12.57 -30.38 -0.80
N ALA A 121 -11.29 -30.17 -1.11
CA ALA A 121 -10.49 -29.23 -0.33
C ALA A 121 -11.00 -27.82 -0.66
N PRO A 122 -11.43 -27.02 0.34
CA PRO A 122 -11.68 -25.60 0.08
C PRO A 122 -10.34 -25.02 -0.38
N ASN A 123 -10.35 -24.26 -1.46
CA ASN A 123 -9.19 -23.52 -1.93
C ASN A 123 -8.87 -22.49 -0.83
N ILE A 124 -8.01 -22.85 0.14
CA ILE A 124 -7.58 -21.97 1.23
C ILE A 124 -6.63 -20.97 0.58
N PHE A 125 -7.21 -19.90 0.04
CA PHE A 125 -6.46 -18.74 -0.43
C PHE A 125 -5.55 -18.26 0.69
N SER A 126 -4.29 -17.97 0.37
CA SER A 126 -3.38 -17.29 1.26
C SER A 126 -3.97 -15.93 1.68
N PRO A 127 -3.55 -15.37 2.84
CA PRO A 127 -4.02 -14.06 3.27
C PRO A 127 -3.81 -12.95 2.23
N VAL A 128 -2.73 -13.04 1.43
CA VAL A 128 -2.45 -12.09 0.34
C VAL A 128 -3.45 -12.26 -0.80
N GLU A 129 -3.75 -13.50 -1.21
CA GLU A 129 -4.75 -13.78 -2.24
C GLU A 129 -6.15 -13.31 -1.80
N LEU A 130 -6.51 -13.43 -0.52
CA LEU A 130 -7.78 -12.91 -0.01
C LEU A 130 -7.86 -11.39 -0.11
N VAL A 131 -6.78 -10.68 0.27
CA VAL A 131 -6.70 -9.21 0.16
C VAL A 131 -6.79 -8.78 -1.31
N LEU A 132 -5.99 -9.40 -2.19
CA LEU A 132 -6.01 -9.10 -3.62
C LEU A 132 -7.38 -9.40 -4.23
N LYS A 133 -8.02 -10.54 -3.89
CA LYS A 133 -9.36 -10.89 -4.35
C LYS A 133 -10.40 -9.84 -3.93
N GLU A 134 -10.35 -9.39 -2.69
CA GLU A 134 -11.30 -8.38 -2.18
C GLU A 134 -11.11 -7.04 -2.88
N HIS A 135 -9.87 -6.58 -3.02
CA HIS A 135 -9.57 -5.33 -3.73
C HIS A 135 -9.89 -5.41 -5.22
N LEU A 136 -9.61 -6.53 -5.88
CA LEU A 136 -9.95 -6.77 -7.28
C LEU A 136 -11.46 -6.80 -7.48
N LYS A 137 -12.21 -7.48 -6.59
CA LYS A 137 -13.68 -7.53 -6.64
C LYS A 137 -14.29 -6.13 -6.50
N LYS A 138 -13.83 -5.36 -5.51
CA LYS A 138 -14.28 -3.98 -5.30
C LYS A 138 -13.97 -3.10 -6.50
N SER A 139 -12.78 -3.26 -7.09
CA SER A 139 -12.38 -2.51 -8.28
C SER A 139 -13.25 -2.87 -9.48
N LEU A 140 -13.38 -4.15 -9.82
CA LEU A 140 -14.22 -4.65 -10.91
C LEU A 140 -15.66 -4.15 -10.79
N ALA A 141 -16.24 -4.17 -9.59
CA ALA A 141 -17.59 -3.65 -9.35
C ALA A 141 -17.73 -2.15 -9.66
N ASN A 142 -16.72 -1.35 -9.34
CA ASN A 142 -16.74 0.09 -9.63
C ASN A 142 -16.58 0.37 -11.13
N HIS A 143 -15.66 -0.34 -11.80
CA HIS A 143 -15.46 -0.20 -13.24
C HIS A 143 -16.68 -0.67 -14.04
N GLU A 144 -17.30 -1.79 -13.64
CA GLU A 144 -18.53 -2.29 -14.25
C GLU A 144 -19.68 -1.29 -14.12
N ARG A 145 -19.86 -0.68 -12.94
CA ARG A 145 -20.86 0.39 -12.75
C ARG A 145 -20.60 1.60 -13.64
N CYS A 146 -19.33 1.99 -13.82
CA CYS A 146 -18.96 3.08 -14.71
C CYS A 146 -19.31 2.75 -16.17
N CYS A 147 -18.95 1.56 -16.65
CA CYS A 147 -19.31 1.07 -17.98
C CYS A 147 -20.84 1.02 -18.18
N GLN A 148 -21.58 0.56 -17.18
CA GLN A 148 -23.05 0.54 -17.23
C GLN A 148 -23.65 1.95 -17.29
N SER A 149 -23.14 2.90 -16.51
CA SER A 149 -23.59 4.30 -16.54
C SER A 149 -23.34 4.93 -17.90
N LEU A 150 -22.16 4.71 -18.48
CA LEU A 150 -21.84 5.16 -19.83
C LEU A 150 -22.83 4.54 -20.83
N LYS A 151 -23.05 3.23 -20.79
CA LYS A 151 -23.99 2.54 -21.68
C LYS A 151 -25.39 3.16 -21.62
N GLN A 152 -25.90 3.43 -20.42
CA GLN A 152 -27.19 4.10 -20.22
C GLN A 152 -27.22 5.51 -20.84
N ASP A 153 -26.13 6.27 -20.74
CA ASP A 153 -26.04 7.59 -21.37
C ASP A 153 -26.05 7.51 -22.91
N CYS A 154 -25.39 6.51 -23.49
CA CYS A 154 -25.45 6.24 -24.94
C CYS A 154 -26.85 5.83 -25.37
N ASP A 155 -27.47 4.89 -24.66
CA ASP A 155 -28.83 4.43 -24.96
C ASP A 155 -29.82 5.60 -24.91
N ARG A 156 -29.67 6.50 -23.93
CA ARG A 156 -30.47 7.74 -23.82
C ARG A 156 -30.24 8.67 -25.02
N ARG A 157 -28.99 8.89 -25.44
CA ARG A 157 -28.66 9.73 -26.62
C ARG A 157 -29.22 9.13 -27.91
N GLN A 158 -29.09 7.82 -28.10
CA GLN A 158 -29.67 7.12 -29.25
C GLN A 158 -31.21 7.21 -29.26
N HIS A 159 -31.85 7.08 -28.10
CA HIS A 159 -33.30 7.24 -27.98
C HIS A 159 -33.76 8.66 -28.30
N GLN A 160 -33.00 9.69 -27.89
CA GLN A 160 -33.27 11.08 -28.23
C GLN A 160 -33.23 11.31 -29.74
N ILE A 161 -32.22 10.77 -30.41
CA ILE A 161 -32.10 10.78 -31.89
C ILE A 161 -33.34 10.10 -32.53
N ASP A 162 -33.81 8.98 -31.98
CA ASP A 162 -35.01 8.29 -32.46
C ASP A 162 -36.30 9.11 -32.33
N ILE A 163 -36.44 9.88 -31.24
CA ILE A 163 -37.58 10.77 -31.03
C ILE A 163 -37.53 11.92 -32.04
N GLU A 164 -36.36 12.54 -32.22
CA GLU A 164 -36.17 13.64 -33.18
C GLU A 164 -36.44 13.17 -34.61
N MET A 165 -35.90 12.01 -35.00
CA MET A 165 -36.17 11.41 -36.31
C MET A 165 -37.66 11.22 -36.57
N ARG A 166 -38.43 10.74 -35.56
CA ARG A 166 -39.89 10.59 -35.70
C ARG A 166 -40.59 11.91 -35.95
N LYS A 167 -40.22 12.97 -35.22
CA LYS A 167 -40.81 14.32 -35.40
C LYS A 167 -40.50 14.88 -36.79
N LEU A 168 -39.23 14.87 -37.20
CA LEU A 168 -38.83 15.33 -38.54
C LEU A 168 -39.53 14.54 -39.64
N LYS A 169 -39.74 13.23 -39.44
CA LYS A 169 -40.49 12.41 -40.38
C LYS A 169 -41.96 12.82 -40.48
N GLU A 170 -42.61 13.11 -39.36
CA GLU A 170 -43.99 13.62 -39.33
C GLU A 170 -44.10 14.99 -40.01
N ASP A 171 -43.14 15.89 -39.77
CA ASP A 171 -43.07 17.21 -40.39
C ASP A 171 -42.96 17.08 -41.93
N LEU A 172 -42.08 16.19 -42.43
CA LEU A 172 -41.93 15.92 -43.87
C LEU A 172 -43.20 15.40 -44.53
N TYR A 173 -43.98 14.56 -43.86
CA TYR A 173 -45.27 14.11 -44.41
C TYR A 173 -46.33 15.21 -44.48
N SER A 174 -46.16 16.28 -43.71
CA SER A 174 -47.08 17.42 -43.70
C SER A 174 -46.72 18.50 -44.72
N GLU A 175 -45.50 18.46 -45.27
CA GLU A 175 -45.09 19.29 -46.40
C GLU A 175 -45.66 18.71 -47.69
N GLY A 176 -46.34 19.53 -48.50
CA GLY A 176 -46.98 19.13 -49.76
C GLY A 176 -46.00 18.80 -50.89
N LEU A 177 -45.03 17.94 -50.63
CA LEU A 177 -43.95 17.48 -51.50
C LEU A 177 -44.46 16.47 -52.55
N THR A 178 -43.71 16.32 -53.64
CA THR A 178 -43.96 15.21 -54.59
C THR A 178 -43.44 13.89 -54.02
N ASP A 179 -44.04 12.75 -54.40
CA ASP A 179 -43.65 11.41 -53.90
C ASP A 179 -42.14 11.13 -54.04
N ARG A 180 -41.51 11.57 -55.13
CA ARG A 180 -40.06 11.41 -55.36
C ARG A 180 -39.21 12.27 -54.42
N GLU A 181 -39.63 13.51 -54.16
CA GLU A 181 -38.90 14.41 -53.24
C GLU A 181 -39.03 13.93 -51.80
N LEU A 182 -40.21 13.44 -51.42
CA LEU A 182 -40.48 12.86 -50.12
C LEU A 182 -39.65 11.58 -49.87
N GLU A 183 -39.59 10.65 -50.84
CA GLU A 183 -38.75 9.45 -50.74
C GLU A 183 -37.26 9.79 -50.59
N GLN A 184 -36.76 10.76 -51.35
CA GLN A 184 -35.38 11.21 -51.27
C GLN A 184 -35.05 11.81 -49.90
N GLN A 185 -35.89 12.74 -49.40
CA GLN A 185 -35.66 13.39 -48.11
C GLN A 185 -35.78 12.42 -46.93
N LEU A 186 -36.67 11.43 -47.00
CA LEU A 186 -36.78 10.37 -45.99
C LEU A 186 -35.53 9.48 -45.96
N SER A 187 -35.00 9.13 -47.13
CA SER A 187 -33.75 8.37 -47.24
C SER A 187 -32.56 9.16 -46.65
N ASP A 188 -32.43 10.43 -47.00
CA ASP A 188 -31.36 11.30 -46.49
C ASP A 188 -31.47 11.50 -44.97
N LEU A 189 -32.69 11.65 -44.43
CA LEU A 189 -32.95 11.75 -43.00
C LEU A 189 -32.59 10.45 -42.26
N GLN A 190 -32.95 9.30 -42.80
CA GLN A 190 -32.58 7.99 -42.23
C GLN A 190 -31.07 7.81 -42.19
N GLN A 191 -30.37 8.13 -43.29
CA GLN A 191 -28.92 8.00 -43.36
C GLN A 191 -28.20 8.94 -42.38
N SER A 192 -28.70 10.17 -42.23
CA SER A 192 -28.19 11.14 -41.25
C SER A 192 -28.35 10.63 -39.81
N CYS A 193 -29.50 10.04 -39.49
CA CYS A 193 -29.83 9.48 -38.19
C CYS A 193 -28.93 8.27 -37.85
N GLU A 194 -28.75 7.34 -38.79
CA GLU A 194 -27.86 6.17 -38.61
C GLU A 194 -26.40 6.59 -38.40
N ARG A 195 -25.94 7.64 -39.10
CA ARG A 195 -24.61 8.21 -38.89
C ARG A 195 -24.46 8.76 -37.48
N GLN A 196 -25.42 9.55 -37.00
CA GLN A 196 -25.38 10.11 -35.64
C GLN A 196 -25.38 9.01 -34.57
N LYS A 197 -26.22 7.97 -34.71
CA LYS A 197 -26.21 6.82 -33.78
C LYS A 197 -24.87 6.09 -33.77
N SER A 198 -24.28 5.90 -34.95
CA SER A 198 -22.97 5.26 -35.09
C SER A 198 -21.86 6.10 -34.45
N GLU A 199 -21.90 7.43 -34.57
CA GLU A 199 -20.97 8.35 -33.92
C GLU A 199 -21.07 8.27 -32.38
N VAL A 200 -22.29 8.25 -31.83
CA VAL A 200 -22.51 8.08 -30.38
C VAL A 200 -21.98 6.73 -29.87
N GLN A 201 -22.18 5.67 -30.66
CA GLN A 201 -21.70 4.33 -30.30
C GLN A 201 -20.17 4.22 -30.39
N LEU A 202 -19.54 4.87 -31.37
CA LEU A 202 -18.09 4.95 -31.47
C LEU A 202 -17.49 5.74 -30.30
N GLU A 203 -18.12 6.85 -29.92
CA GLU A 203 -17.76 7.65 -28.74
C GLU A 203 -17.77 6.79 -27.47
N MET A 204 -18.82 5.98 -27.28
CA MET A 204 -18.94 5.02 -26.18
C MET A 204 -17.75 4.05 -26.12
N THR A 205 -17.48 3.34 -27.21
CA THR A 205 -16.40 2.35 -27.26
C THR A 205 -15.05 2.99 -26.96
N LYS A 206 -14.81 4.20 -27.48
CA LYS A 206 -13.59 4.96 -27.22
C LYS A 206 -13.44 5.35 -25.75
N CYS A 207 -14.51 5.80 -25.10
CA CYS A 207 -14.49 6.13 -23.67
C CYS A 207 -14.16 4.91 -22.81
N VAL A 208 -14.78 3.76 -23.07
CA VAL A 208 -14.50 2.52 -22.34
C VAL A 208 -13.04 2.08 -22.52
N GLN A 209 -12.53 2.17 -23.75
CA GLN A 209 -11.13 1.84 -24.05
C GLN A 209 -10.16 2.76 -23.30
N LEU A 210 -10.37 4.08 -23.35
CA LEU A 210 -9.49 5.05 -22.67
C LEU A 210 -9.50 4.86 -21.15
N ILE A 211 -10.65 4.52 -20.56
CA ILE A 211 -10.73 4.20 -19.12
C ILE A 211 -9.93 2.94 -18.80
N ALA A 212 -10.02 1.89 -19.63
CA ALA A 212 -9.26 0.67 -19.44
C ALA A 212 -7.75 0.93 -19.55
N GLU A 213 -7.31 1.66 -20.58
CA GLU A 213 -5.89 2.02 -20.77
C GLU A 213 -5.34 2.89 -19.63
N ALA A 214 -6.11 3.88 -19.17
CA ALA A 214 -5.71 4.72 -18.04
C ALA A 214 -5.59 3.91 -16.75
N TYR A 215 -6.49 2.95 -16.54
CA TYR A 215 -6.45 2.09 -15.36
C TYR A 215 -5.31 1.08 -15.40
N ASP A 216 -5.05 0.45 -16.55
CA ASP A 216 -3.91 -0.45 -16.76
C ASP A 216 -2.57 0.25 -16.48
N LYS A 217 -2.41 1.48 -17.00
CA LYS A 217 -1.26 2.32 -16.70
C LYS A 217 -1.12 2.60 -15.20
N TYR A 218 -2.21 2.98 -14.53
CA TYR A 218 -2.21 3.24 -13.10
C TYR A 218 -1.80 2.00 -12.31
N LEU A 219 -2.37 0.82 -12.62
CA LEU A 219 -2.03 -0.43 -11.97
C LEU A 219 -0.58 -0.82 -12.20
N SER A 220 -0.07 -0.66 -13.41
CA SER A 220 1.34 -0.91 -13.74
C SER A 220 2.31 -0.03 -12.94
N GLU A 221 1.93 1.21 -12.65
CA GLU A 221 2.74 2.16 -11.87
C GLU A 221 2.59 2.01 -10.35
N HIS A 222 1.44 1.52 -9.86
CA HIS A 222 1.06 1.61 -8.44
C HIS A 222 0.82 0.25 -7.75
N ILE A 223 0.72 -0.87 -8.48
CA ILE A 223 0.72 -2.20 -7.85
C ILE A 223 2.17 -2.51 -7.44
N PRO A 224 2.47 -2.63 -6.15
CA PRO A 224 3.81 -3.01 -5.70
C PRO A 224 4.10 -4.46 -6.11
N ASP A 225 5.20 -4.69 -6.83
CA ASP A 225 5.80 -6.03 -6.98
C ASP A 225 6.08 -6.60 -5.57
N LEU A 226 6.04 -7.93 -5.39
CA LEU A 226 6.39 -8.59 -4.11
C LEU A 226 7.79 -8.17 -3.61
N ALA A 227 8.66 -7.70 -4.52
CA ALA A 227 9.95 -7.09 -4.21
C ALA A 227 9.89 -5.68 -3.59
N VAL A 228 8.70 -5.07 -3.43
CA VAL A 228 8.47 -3.63 -3.12
C VAL A 228 7.97 -3.37 -1.70
N LEU A 229 8.04 -4.34 -0.79
CA LEU A 229 7.96 -4.02 0.65
C LEU A 229 9.31 -3.96 1.39
N PRO A 230 10.44 -3.50 0.80
CA PRO A 230 11.56 -3.08 1.61
C PRO A 230 11.23 -1.75 2.28
N VAL A 231 11.11 -1.74 3.61
CA VAL A 231 10.97 -0.49 4.37
C VAL A 231 12.33 0.20 4.39
N LYS A 232 12.41 1.42 3.84
CA LYS A 232 13.61 2.27 3.97
C LYS A 232 13.66 2.87 5.36
N VAL A 233 14.66 2.50 6.14
CA VAL A 233 14.91 3.00 7.50
C VAL A 233 16.32 3.57 7.61
N SER A 234 16.59 4.32 8.68
CA SER A 234 17.95 4.63 9.10
C SER A 234 18.35 3.74 10.27
N LEU A 235 19.59 3.27 10.32
CA LEU A 235 20.14 2.56 11.48
C LEU A 235 20.97 3.54 12.31
N SER A 236 20.76 3.60 13.63
CA SER A 236 21.51 4.52 14.49
C SER A 236 22.24 3.77 15.61
N LEU A 237 23.55 3.95 15.70
CA LEU A 237 24.36 3.45 16.80
C LEU A 237 24.50 4.57 17.85
N LEU A 238 23.64 4.53 18.87
CA LEU A 238 23.51 5.67 19.80
C LEU A 238 24.79 5.93 20.60
N SER A 239 25.46 4.87 21.08
CA SER A 239 26.69 4.98 21.87
C SER A 239 27.85 5.69 21.15
N LYS A 240 27.79 5.78 19.82
CA LYS A 240 28.86 6.35 18.97
C LYS A 240 28.46 7.62 18.26
N GLY A 241 27.20 8.05 18.36
CA GLY A 241 26.75 9.19 17.59
C GLY A 241 26.68 8.93 16.08
N ILE A 242 26.52 7.67 15.63
CA ILE A 242 26.56 7.31 14.22
C ILE A 242 25.16 7.00 13.71
N THR A 243 24.78 7.60 12.59
CA THR A 243 23.56 7.25 11.84
C THR A 243 23.92 6.81 10.44
N LEU A 244 23.34 5.69 10.02
CA LEU A 244 23.51 5.03 8.73
C LEU A 244 22.19 5.19 7.96
N PRO A 245 22.12 6.10 6.98
CA PRO A 245 20.89 6.34 6.22
C PRO A 245 20.60 5.24 5.19
N ASP A 246 19.36 5.24 4.68
CA ASP A 246 18.91 4.49 3.49
C ASP A 246 19.13 2.97 3.53
N VAL A 247 18.85 2.35 4.67
CA VAL A 247 18.89 0.89 4.83
C VAL A 247 17.54 0.30 4.41
N GLN A 248 17.57 -0.63 3.46
CA GLN A 248 16.38 -1.33 2.97
C GLN A 248 16.13 -2.60 3.78
N LEU A 249 14.98 -2.68 4.46
CA LEU A 249 14.57 -3.85 5.23
C LEU A 249 13.52 -4.66 4.51
N GLN A 250 13.86 -5.88 4.12
CA GLN A 250 12.91 -6.81 3.49
C GLN A 250 11.85 -7.32 4.49
N PRO A 251 10.64 -7.67 4.02
CA PRO A 251 9.54 -8.11 4.89
C PRO A 251 9.88 -9.30 5.80
N PHE A 252 10.78 -10.18 5.35
CA PHE A 252 11.16 -11.41 6.05
C PHE A 252 12.38 -11.27 6.97
N HIS A 253 13.04 -10.10 6.97
CA HIS A 253 14.20 -9.85 7.83
C HIS A 253 13.81 -10.00 9.31
N SER A 254 14.76 -10.50 10.11
CA SER A 254 14.64 -10.57 11.56
C SER A 254 15.48 -9.48 12.25
N VAL A 255 15.34 -9.40 13.57
CA VAL A 255 16.17 -8.54 14.43
C VAL A 255 17.66 -8.89 14.29
N GLU A 256 18.00 -10.16 14.12
CA GLU A 256 19.38 -10.62 13.89
C GLU A 256 19.94 -10.13 12.56
N ASP A 257 19.10 -10.02 11.53
CA ASP A 257 19.53 -9.48 10.24
C ASP A 257 19.86 -7.99 10.36
N ILE A 258 19.10 -7.21 11.13
CA ILE A 258 19.45 -5.81 11.45
C ILE A 258 20.82 -5.74 12.16
N ILE A 259 21.08 -6.62 13.12
CA ILE A 259 22.39 -6.66 13.81
C ILE A 259 23.52 -6.98 12.82
N LYS A 260 23.32 -7.91 11.88
CA LYS A 260 24.29 -8.20 10.81
C LYS A 260 24.51 -6.96 9.92
N MET A 261 23.46 -6.21 9.60
CA MET A 261 23.55 -4.97 8.84
C MET A 261 24.38 -3.89 9.57
N PHE A 262 24.17 -3.71 10.88
CA PHE A 262 25.00 -2.83 11.71
C PHE A 262 26.48 -3.24 11.65
N LYS A 263 26.77 -4.54 11.85
CA LYS A 263 28.15 -5.05 11.81
C LYS A 263 28.80 -4.80 10.44
N SER A 264 28.09 -5.11 9.35
CA SER A 264 28.57 -4.90 7.98
C SER A 264 28.88 -3.43 7.69
N LYS A 265 27.93 -2.52 7.98
CA LYS A 265 28.10 -1.08 7.74
C LYS A 265 29.19 -0.44 8.60
N MET A 266 29.43 -0.94 9.80
CA MET A 266 30.50 -0.44 10.67
C MET A 266 31.89 -0.92 10.19
N VAL A 267 31.99 -2.10 9.58
CA VAL A 267 33.21 -2.55 8.88
C VAL A 267 33.51 -1.65 7.69
N ASP A 268 32.51 -1.28 6.88
CA ASP A 268 32.69 -0.37 5.74
C ASP A 268 33.23 1.01 6.16
N ARG A 269 32.91 1.44 7.39
CA ARG A 269 33.40 2.69 8.00
C ARG A 269 34.77 2.56 8.66
N GLY A 270 35.36 1.36 8.68
CA GLY A 270 36.65 1.09 9.32
C GLY A 270 36.60 1.07 10.85
N ASP A 271 35.42 0.88 11.46
CA ASP A 271 35.24 0.83 12.92
C ASP A 271 34.34 -0.35 13.31
N ARG A 272 34.85 -1.56 13.16
CA ARG A 272 34.07 -2.79 13.36
C ARG A 272 33.51 -2.89 14.78
N ILE A 273 32.25 -3.32 14.90
CA ILE A 273 31.67 -3.69 16.20
C ILE A 273 32.29 -5.00 16.69
N VAL A 274 32.95 -4.95 17.84
CA VAL A 274 33.64 -6.08 18.48
C VAL A 274 32.69 -6.84 19.39
N HIS A 275 31.92 -6.12 20.21
CA HIS A 275 31.05 -6.70 21.22
C HIS A 275 29.73 -5.93 21.33
N ILE A 276 28.62 -6.67 21.32
CA ILE A 276 27.27 -6.17 21.63
C ILE A 276 26.85 -6.88 22.93
N PRO A 277 26.65 -6.16 24.04
CA PRO A 277 26.28 -6.76 25.31
C PRO A 277 24.82 -7.25 25.32
N GLU A 278 24.52 -8.18 26.22
CA GLU A 278 23.19 -8.82 26.33
C GLU A 278 22.07 -7.85 26.74
N ASP A 279 22.43 -6.75 27.41
CA ASP A 279 21.51 -5.67 27.79
C ASP A 279 21.24 -4.69 26.63
N ALA A 280 21.94 -4.82 25.49
CA ALA A 280 21.68 -4.00 24.32
C ALA A 280 20.27 -4.29 23.77
N ARG A 281 19.60 -3.24 23.30
CA ARG A 281 18.25 -3.30 22.74
C ARG A 281 18.20 -2.60 21.40
N LEU A 282 17.42 -3.17 20.49
CA LEU A 282 17.04 -2.49 19.26
C LEU A 282 15.71 -1.77 19.51
N ILE A 283 15.65 -0.50 19.15
CA ILE A 283 14.50 0.37 19.41
C ILE A 283 14.14 1.06 18.11
N SER A 284 12.91 0.87 17.66
CA SER A 284 12.36 1.55 16.51
C SER A 284 11.73 2.88 16.94
N PHE A 285 12.08 3.94 16.23
CA PHE A 285 11.48 5.26 16.32
C PHE A 285 10.67 5.54 15.06
N GLY A 286 9.42 5.98 15.23
CA GLY A 286 8.57 6.45 14.15
C GLY A 286 9.19 7.63 13.37
N PRO A 287 8.72 7.92 12.15
CA PRO A 287 9.29 8.96 11.28
C PRO A 287 9.27 10.36 11.90
N PHE A 288 8.26 10.66 12.73
CA PHE A 288 8.13 11.95 13.43
C PHE A 288 8.91 12.01 14.76
N MET A 289 9.47 10.88 15.20
CA MET A 289 10.28 10.77 16.41
C MET A 289 11.79 10.76 16.10
N LYS A 290 12.16 10.96 14.83
CA LYS A 290 13.54 11.17 14.40
C LYS A 290 14.06 12.48 14.97
N LYS A 291 14.65 12.42 16.16
CA LYS A 291 15.33 13.52 16.86
C LYS A 291 16.84 13.35 16.77
N GLY A 292 17.58 14.24 17.43
CA GLY A 292 19.02 14.07 17.63
C GLY A 292 19.32 12.81 18.45
N ILE A 293 20.59 12.40 18.40
CA ILE A 293 21.05 11.16 19.03
C ILE A 293 20.87 11.20 20.54
N PHE A 294 21.10 12.36 21.15
CA PHE A 294 20.95 12.57 22.59
C PHE A 294 19.49 12.38 23.03
N GLU A 295 18.53 12.94 22.30
CA GLU A 295 17.11 12.79 22.63
C GLU A 295 16.64 11.35 22.43
N MET A 296 17.12 10.69 21.37
CA MET A 296 16.83 9.26 21.14
C MET A 296 17.42 8.38 22.24
N GLU A 297 18.60 8.70 22.76
CA GLU A 297 19.22 7.98 23.87
C GLU A 297 18.44 8.17 25.18
N GLN A 298 17.96 9.39 25.46
CA GLN A 298 17.11 9.64 26.62
C GLN A 298 15.78 8.88 26.51
N ALA A 299 15.11 8.95 25.37
CA ALA A 299 13.85 8.24 25.14
C ALA A 299 14.05 6.72 25.23
N SER A 300 15.17 6.20 24.70
CA SER A 300 15.53 4.78 24.82
C SER A 300 15.65 4.35 26.29
N ARG A 301 16.31 5.17 27.12
CA ARG A 301 16.47 4.93 28.56
C ARG A 301 15.14 4.97 29.31
N GLU A 302 14.23 5.88 28.97
CA GLU A 302 12.89 5.95 29.58
C GLU A 302 12.07 4.70 29.25
N VAL A 303 12.08 4.28 27.99
CA VAL A 303 11.33 3.11 27.52
C VAL A 303 11.91 1.80 28.08
N VAL A 304 13.24 1.64 28.08
CA VAL A 304 13.89 0.41 28.55
C VAL A 304 13.89 0.28 30.08
N ASN A 305 14.19 1.34 30.82
CA ASN A 305 14.38 1.26 32.27
C ASN A 305 13.12 1.58 33.08
N HIS A 306 12.23 2.44 32.56
CA HIS A 306 11.05 2.91 33.29
C HIS A 306 9.73 2.38 32.71
N GLY A 307 9.79 1.58 31.63
CA GLY A 307 8.60 1.00 31.00
C GLY A 307 7.67 2.05 30.40
N ALA A 308 8.18 3.23 30.06
CA ALA A 308 7.38 4.29 29.46
C ALA A 308 6.76 3.81 28.14
N HIS A 309 5.44 3.90 28.02
CA HIS A 309 4.73 3.49 26.80
C HIS A 309 4.61 4.67 25.84
N ASN A 310 5.21 4.56 24.65
CA ASN A 310 5.04 5.51 23.56
C ASN A 310 4.68 4.73 22.28
N PRO A 311 3.54 5.00 21.64
CA PRO A 311 3.10 4.26 20.45
C PRO A 311 4.05 4.40 19.26
N ASP A 312 4.87 5.46 19.20
CA ASP A 312 5.86 5.70 18.15
C ASP A 312 7.28 5.27 18.53
N ILE A 313 7.49 4.62 19.69
CA ILE A 313 8.78 4.06 20.11
C ILE A 313 8.58 2.60 20.54
N LEU A 314 9.12 1.68 19.76
CA LEU A 314 8.92 0.24 19.96
C LEU A 314 10.26 -0.45 20.26
N ILE A 315 10.34 -1.17 21.37
CA ILE A 315 11.45 -2.11 21.61
C ILE A 315 11.24 -3.30 20.66
N LEU A 316 12.27 -3.65 19.90
CA LEU A 316 12.30 -4.83 19.03
C LEU A 316 12.93 -6.00 19.81
N PRO A 317 12.14 -7.00 20.25
CA PRO A 317 12.67 -8.10 21.06
C PRO A 317 13.64 -8.99 20.27
N PRO A 318 14.68 -9.54 20.90
CA PRO A 318 15.54 -10.55 20.28
C PRO A 318 14.72 -11.74 19.73
N GLY A 319 15.13 -12.33 18.60
CA GLY A 319 14.44 -13.47 17.98
C GLY A 319 13.15 -13.11 17.23
N SER A 320 12.76 -11.84 17.18
CA SER A 320 11.52 -11.44 16.51
C SER A 320 11.60 -11.57 14.99
N ARG A 321 10.60 -12.24 14.41
CA ARG A 321 10.44 -12.41 12.96
C ARG A 321 8.95 -12.63 12.59
N PRO A 322 8.43 -12.03 11.51
CA PRO A 322 9.04 -11.01 10.67
C PRO A 322 8.99 -9.61 11.30
N LEU A 323 9.93 -8.72 10.96
CA LEU A 323 9.90 -7.33 11.43
C LEU A 323 8.63 -6.56 11.03
N LEU A 324 7.93 -7.02 9.98
CA LEU A 324 6.66 -6.43 9.54
C LEU A 324 5.59 -6.41 10.64
N GLN A 325 5.66 -7.33 11.61
CA GLN A 325 4.71 -7.37 12.74
C GLN A 325 4.76 -6.11 13.62
N PHE A 326 5.83 -5.31 13.54
CA PHE A 326 6.00 -4.07 14.29
C PHE A 326 5.55 -2.83 13.51
N ALA A 327 4.90 -2.99 12.35
CA ALA A 327 4.37 -1.91 11.53
C ALA A 327 5.39 -0.77 11.26
N LEU A 328 6.63 -1.13 10.97
CA LEU A 328 7.71 -0.18 10.69
C LEU A 328 7.31 0.72 9.50
N LYS A 329 7.35 2.03 9.71
CA LYS A 329 7.02 3.01 8.68
C LYS A 329 8.27 3.40 7.90
N PRO A 330 8.16 3.77 6.62
CA PRO A 330 9.26 4.39 5.89
C PRO A 330 9.80 5.61 6.64
N SER A 331 11.12 5.83 6.58
CA SER A 331 11.84 6.88 7.29
C SER A 331 11.91 6.74 8.82
N SER A 332 11.48 5.60 9.37
CA SER A 332 11.77 5.24 10.76
C SER A 332 13.27 5.09 11.02
N VAL A 333 13.66 5.22 12.29
CA VAL A 333 15.03 4.98 12.75
C VAL A 333 15.05 3.76 13.64
N ILE A 334 15.90 2.77 13.34
CA ILE A 334 16.16 1.66 14.26
C ILE A 334 17.48 1.94 14.96
N ALA A 335 17.38 2.22 16.25
CA ALA A 335 18.51 2.54 17.10
C ALA A 335 19.01 1.29 17.84
N LEU A 336 20.32 1.06 17.82
CA LEU A 336 20.98 0.12 18.71
C LEU A 336 21.40 0.87 19.99
N TYR A 337 20.67 0.61 21.07
CA TYR A 337 20.88 1.20 22.39
C TYR A 337 21.65 0.23 23.30
N GLY A 338 22.67 0.73 23.98
CA GLY A 338 23.54 -0.06 24.87
C GLY A 338 25.01 0.35 24.74
N LYS A 339 25.88 -0.21 25.60
CA LYS A 339 27.33 0.05 25.57
C LYS A 339 28.02 -0.81 24.51
N ILE A 340 27.80 -0.46 23.24
CA ILE A 340 28.40 -1.18 22.10
C ILE A 340 29.88 -0.85 21.98
N GLN A 341 30.75 -1.87 21.98
CA GLN A 341 32.20 -1.71 21.84
C GLN A 341 32.61 -1.90 20.39
N CYS A 342 33.31 -0.90 19.85
CA CYS A 342 33.90 -0.94 18.51
C CYS A 342 35.44 -1.01 18.58
N GLU A 343 36.10 -1.32 17.47
CA GLU A 343 37.57 -1.38 17.41
C GLU A 343 38.22 -0.05 17.81
N SER A 344 37.60 1.08 17.50
CA SER A 344 38.07 2.41 17.91
C SER A 344 38.03 2.65 19.42
N ASP A 345 37.23 1.89 20.17
CA ASP A 345 37.17 1.94 21.64
C ASP A 345 38.28 1.11 22.31
N LEU A 346 38.89 0.18 21.56
CA LEU A 346 39.96 -0.63 22.08
C LEU A 346 41.20 0.25 22.32
N PRO A 347 41.96 0.00 23.41
CA PRO A 347 43.21 0.71 23.65
C PRO A 347 44.12 0.58 22.43
N LYS A 348 44.49 1.72 21.84
CA LYS A 348 45.44 1.75 20.72
C LYS A 348 46.76 1.13 21.19
N GLN A 349 47.32 0.26 20.37
CA GLN A 349 48.60 -0.39 20.64
C GLN A 349 49.65 0.14 19.68
N CYS A 350 50.88 0.27 20.16
CA CYS A 350 52.00 0.64 19.32
C CYS A 350 52.20 -0.41 18.21
N PHE A 351 52.48 0.02 16.98
CA PHE A 351 52.77 -0.94 15.92
C PHE A 351 53.97 -1.85 16.25
N ALA A 352 54.94 -1.36 17.02
CA ALA A 352 56.07 -2.19 17.45
C ALA A 352 55.64 -3.36 18.35
N THR A 353 54.48 -3.31 19.00
CA THR A 353 53.95 -4.42 19.81
C THR A 353 53.01 -5.33 19.04
N THR A 354 52.37 -4.83 17.98
CA THR A 354 51.40 -5.60 17.18
C THR A 354 51.98 -6.12 15.85
N PHE A 355 53.26 -5.85 15.58
CA PHE A 355 53.95 -6.31 14.37
C PHE A 355 53.97 -7.83 14.29
N GLN A 356 53.55 -8.35 13.13
CA GLN A 356 53.64 -9.77 12.80
C GLN A 356 54.58 -9.94 11.61
N LYS A 357 55.61 -10.76 11.79
CA LYS A 357 56.58 -11.07 10.73
C LYS A 357 55.85 -11.74 9.55
N ASP A 358 56.13 -11.29 8.34
CA ASP A 358 55.60 -11.83 7.07
C ASP A 358 54.08 -11.63 6.82
N ALA A 359 53.38 -10.84 7.66
CA ALA A 359 51.94 -10.56 7.51
C ALA A 359 51.60 -9.47 6.45
N GLY A 360 52.60 -8.87 5.80
CA GLY A 360 52.40 -7.85 4.77
C GLY A 360 51.72 -6.56 5.24
N GLN A 361 51.73 -6.28 6.54
CA GLN A 361 51.06 -5.12 7.15
C GLN A 361 51.62 -3.80 6.61
N LYS A 362 50.74 -2.86 6.25
CA LYS A 362 51.12 -1.50 5.85
C LYS A 362 50.85 -0.52 6.98
N VAL A 363 51.77 0.43 7.20
CA VAL A 363 51.71 1.39 8.30
C VAL A 363 52.15 2.76 7.84
N ASP A 364 51.48 3.77 8.40
CA ASP A 364 51.87 5.17 8.25
C ASP A 364 52.79 5.60 9.38
N TYR A 365 53.88 6.26 9.00
CA TYR A 365 54.88 6.82 9.89
C TYR A 365 54.91 8.33 9.83
N PHE A 366 55.12 8.94 10.99
CA PHE A 366 55.14 10.38 11.20
C PHE A 366 56.48 10.83 11.79
N SER A 367 56.82 12.09 11.54
CA SER A 367 57.95 12.81 12.10
C SER A 367 57.44 13.82 13.11
N CYS A 368 57.87 13.69 14.37
CA CYS A 368 57.51 14.59 15.46
C CYS A 368 58.64 15.59 15.68
N LYS A 369 58.39 16.89 15.43
CA LYS A 369 59.39 17.96 15.55
C LYS A 369 59.78 18.21 17.01
N ASP A 370 58.81 18.24 17.92
CA ASP A 370 59.06 18.49 19.36
C ASP A 370 59.88 17.38 20.01
N CYS A 371 59.67 16.14 19.58
CA CYS A 371 60.43 15.01 20.09
C CYS A 371 61.72 14.74 19.33
N LYS A 372 61.91 15.36 18.16
CA LYS A 372 62.99 15.05 17.20
C LYS A 372 63.05 13.55 16.87
N ILE A 373 61.87 12.94 16.61
CA ILE A 373 61.74 11.51 16.29
C ILE A 373 61.09 11.35 14.92
N ASN A 374 61.76 10.63 14.03
CA ASN A 374 61.18 10.08 12.80
C ASN A 374 60.73 8.63 13.07
N TRP A 375 59.83 8.09 12.24
CA TRP A 375 59.30 6.72 12.39
C TRP A 375 58.39 6.53 13.63
N VAL A 376 57.47 7.46 13.84
CA VAL A 376 56.37 7.31 14.81
C VAL A 376 55.18 6.66 14.11
N CYS A 377 54.77 5.45 14.51
CA CYS A 377 53.59 4.81 13.93
C CYS A 377 52.30 5.61 14.22
N ARG A 378 51.28 5.49 13.36
CA ARG A 378 49.98 6.16 13.52
C ARG A 378 49.38 6.09 14.94
N PRO A 379 49.30 4.91 15.61
CA PRO A 379 48.84 4.85 17.00
C PRO A 379 49.64 5.72 17.98
N CYS A 380 50.98 5.73 17.87
CA CYS A 380 51.82 6.55 18.74
C CYS A 380 51.68 8.04 18.44
N MET A 381 51.44 8.39 17.17
CA MET A 381 51.16 9.78 16.78
C MET A 381 49.88 10.26 17.46
N GLU A 382 48.79 9.48 17.38
CA GLU A 382 47.47 9.86 17.87
C GLU A 382 47.35 9.85 19.41
N VAL A 383 48.18 9.06 20.12
CA VAL A 383 48.11 8.94 21.58
C VAL A 383 49.27 9.63 22.29
N CYS A 384 50.52 9.32 21.90
CA CYS A 384 51.71 9.79 22.62
C CYS A 384 52.18 11.16 22.13
N HIS A 385 51.82 11.54 20.91
CA HIS A 385 52.24 12.78 20.26
C HIS A 385 51.07 13.64 19.78
N LYS A 386 49.88 13.46 20.38
CA LYS A 386 48.64 14.15 20.00
C LYS A 386 48.79 15.68 20.00
N GLU A 387 49.48 16.21 21.01
CA GLU A 387 49.70 17.66 21.20
C GLU A 387 51.02 18.15 20.60
N HIS A 388 51.71 17.32 19.81
CA HIS A 388 52.99 17.68 19.19
C HIS A 388 52.79 18.01 17.71
N SER A 389 53.72 18.78 17.15
CA SER A 389 53.86 19.01 15.73
C SER A 389 54.38 17.75 15.03
N ALA A 390 53.46 16.86 14.67
CA ALA A 390 53.72 15.65 13.90
C ALA A 390 53.29 15.83 12.44
N THR A 391 54.21 15.57 11.50
CA THR A 391 53.93 15.60 10.05
C THR A 391 54.10 14.22 9.44
N PRO A 392 53.38 13.88 8.34
CA PRO A 392 53.61 12.64 7.60
C PRO A 392 55.09 12.47 7.23
N HIS A 393 55.65 11.30 7.50
CA HIS A 393 57.04 10.94 7.13
C HIS A 393 57.05 9.96 5.96
N ILE A 394 56.34 8.84 6.08
CA ILE A 394 56.13 7.86 5.00
C ILE A 394 54.78 7.16 5.20
N MET A 395 53.94 7.15 4.18
CA MET A 395 52.59 6.56 4.23
C MET A 395 52.56 5.21 3.51
N GLY A 396 51.75 4.27 4.00
CA GLY A 396 51.55 2.96 3.40
C GLY A 396 52.82 2.09 3.32
N HIS A 397 53.80 2.33 4.18
CA HIS A 397 55.06 1.58 4.19
C HIS A 397 54.82 0.15 4.67
N GLN A 398 55.46 -0.83 4.05
CA GLN A 398 55.44 -2.23 4.45
C GLN A 398 56.74 -2.57 5.19
N PRO A 399 56.79 -2.43 6.53
CA PRO A 399 58.00 -2.66 7.30
C PRO A 399 58.35 -4.15 7.41
N THR A 400 59.64 -4.46 7.38
CA THR A 400 60.18 -5.82 7.55
C THR A 400 60.43 -6.20 9.01
N TRP A 401 60.25 -5.27 9.94
CA TRP A 401 60.44 -5.45 11.39
C TRP A 401 59.51 -4.52 12.19
N ALA A 402 59.43 -4.74 13.50
CA ALA A 402 58.60 -3.97 14.45
C ALA A 402 59.06 -2.50 14.63
N CYS A 403 58.94 -1.69 13.58
CA CYS A 403 59.49 -0.33 13.58
C CYS A 403 58.49 0.68 14.14
N CYS A 404 58.80 1.20 15.34
CA CYS A 404 58.28 2.45 15.86
C CYS A 404 59.30 3.02 16.86
N TYR A 405 59.68 4.28 16.70
CA TYR A 405 60.77 4.87 17.50
C TYR A 405 60.28 5.51 18.80
N CYS A 406 58.96 5.64 18.97
CA CYS A 406 58.35 6.13 20.20
C CYS A 406 58.68 5.22 21.41
N PRO A 407 58.54 3.86 21.31
CA PRO A 407 59.11 2.91 22.26
C PRO A 407 60.62 3.06 22.50
N LYS A 408 61.41 3.10 21.41
CA LYS A 408 62.87 3.13 21.46
C LYS A 408 63.40 4.36 22.21
N LYS A 409 62.65 5.46 22.19
CA LYS A 409 62.96 6.72 22.89
C LYS A 409 62.25 6.86 24.24
N LYS A 410 61.62 5.79 24.76
CA LYS A 410 60.87 5.76 26.03
C LYS A 410 59.75 6.81 26.12
N LYS A 411 59.15 7.18 24.99
CA LYS A 411 58.04 8.16 24.94
C LYS A 411 56.67 7.50 24.73
N CYS A 412 56.62 6.17 24.60
CA CYS A 412 55.39 5.44 24.31
C CYS A 412 54.61 5.13 25.59
N ARG A 413 53.44 5.74 25.74
CA ARG A 413 52.50 5.53 26.85
C ARG A 413 51.64 4.26 26.73
N MET A 414 51.71 3.59 25.58
CA MET A 414 50.88 2.41 25.27
C MET A 414 51.61 1.07 25.49
N LEU A 415 52.81 1.09 26.08
CA LEU A 415 53.56 -0.15 26.39
C LEU A 415 53.33 -0.57 27.84
N PRO A 416 53.06 -1.87 28.10
CA PRO A 416 53.07 -2.40 29.46
C PRO A 416 54.50 -2.32 30.01
N GLY A 417 54.74 -1.43 30.98
CA GLY A 417 56.04 -1.22 31.63
C GLY A 417 56.70 0.15 31.43
N ALA A 418 56.06 1.09 30.73
CA ALA A 418 56.52 2.49 30.69
C ALA A 418 55.99 3.26 31.90
N THR A 419 56.52 2.97 33.10
CA THR A 419 56.40 3.89 34.23
C THR A 419 57.25 5.13 33.93
N GLY A 420 56.58 6.26 33.78
CA GLY A 420 57.15 7.59 34.02
C GLY A 420 56.58 8.09 35.32
#